data_AF-A0A357D427-F1
#
_entry.id   AF-A0A357D427-F1
#
_cell.length_a   1.000
_cell.length_b   1.000
_cell.length_c   1.000
_cell.angle_alpha   90.00
_cell.angle_beta   90.00
_cell.angle_gamma   90.00
#
_symmetry.space_group_name_H-M   'P 1'
#
loop_
_entity.id
_entity.type
_entity.pdbx_description
1 polymer ?
#
loop_
_entity_poly.entity_id
_entity_poly.type
_entity_poly.pdbx_seq_one_letter_code
_entity_poly.pdbx_strand_id
1 'polypeptide(L)'
;ALEEGIVRRDSQFYDPGYIIVEDRTLRCWRAGGHGSQTFIEAVENSCNPVFASLALRLGQEKFLEYIKAFGFGQQSGLDFPGEAKGIVPPLSRIKNVELATIGFGQGISITPLQLLSALAVIANGGELVRPHFVKEIRTPDGQEVLETFDKKIARRVISKQTADELALILSSVVENGSGNRAQIPG
;
A
#
# COMPACT_ATOMS: atom_id res chain seq x y z
N ALA A 1 -3.41 -2.38 9.50
CA ALA A 1 -2.74 -2.37 10.83
C ALA A 1 -3.01 -1.07 11.57
N LEU A 2 -2.63 0.11 11.04
CA LEU A 2 -2.99 1.41 11.62
C LEU A 2 -4.51 1.58 11.74
N GLU A 3 -5.25 1.41 10.64
CA GLU A 3 -6.73 1.51 10.63
C GLU A 3 -7.41 0.58 11.64
N GLU A 4 -6.84 -0.61 11.85
CA GLU A 4 -7.36 -1.62 12.77
C GLU A 4 -6.85 -1.45 14.21
N GLY A 5 -6.07 -0.40 14.50
CA GLY A 5 -5.51 -0.14 15.83
C GLY A 5 -4.48 -1.16 16.33
N ILE A 6 -3.98 -2.05 15.45
CA ILE A 6 -2.99 -3.10 15.78
C ILE A 6 -1.61 -2.50 16.10
N VAL A 7 -1.32 -1.34 15.54
CA VAL A 7 -0.05 -0.64 15.71
C VAL A 7 -0.31 0.86 15.84
N ARG A 8 0.58 1.53 16.58
CA ARG A 8 0.68 2.98 16.68
C ARG A 8 2.09 3.41 16.27
N ARG A 9 2.27 4.68 15.93
CA ARG A 9 3.57 5.27 15.56
C ARG A 9 4.73 4.90 16.49
N ASP A 10 4.50 4.91 17.79
CA ASP A 10 5.48 4.65 18.84
C ASP A 10 5.61 3.18 19.26
N SER A 11 4.84 2.29 18.62
CA SER A 11 4.86 0.86 18.95
C SER A 11 6.25 0.28 18.72
N GLN A 12 6.75 -0.44 19.71
CA GLN A 12 8.12 -0.95 19.73
C GLN A 12 8.21 -2.31 19.04
N PHE A 13 9.28 -2.48 18.26
CA PHE A 13 9.65 -3.71 17.59
C PHE A 13 11.14 -3.97 17.78
N TYR A 14 11.54 -5.23 17.67
CA TYR A 14 12.94 -5.64 17.67
C TYR A 14 13.22 -6.50 16.42
N ASP A 15 14.18 -6.07 15.61
CA ASP A 15 14.62 -6.77 14.41
C ASP A 15 16.01 -7.39 14.61
N PRO A 16 16.10 -8.71 14.86
CA PRO A 16 17.39 -9.43 14.91
C PRO A 16 17.95 -9.77 13.52
N GLY A 17 17.35 -9.25 12.45
CA GLY A 17 17.72 -9.51 11.05
C GLY A 17 16.85 -10.55 10.37
N TYR A 18 15.89 -11.15 11.09
CA TYR A 18 14.97 -12.14 10.55
C TYR A 18 13.73 -12.32 11.42
N ILE A 19 12.72 -12.99 10.86
CA ILE A 19 11.60 -13.60 11.58
C ILE A 19 11.48 -15.06 11.13
N ILE A 20 11.18 -15.96 12.07
CA ILE A 20 10.83 -17.34 11.76
C ILE A 20 9.32 -17.43 11.69
N VAL A 21 8.81 -17.90 10.54
CA VAL A 21 7.40 -18.18 10.32
C VAL A 21 7.31 -19.63 9.92
N GLU A 22 6.72 -20.45 10.79
CA GLU A 22 6.69 -21.91 10.64
C GLU A 22 8.10 -22.50 10.45
N ASP A 23 8.38 -23.17 9.33
CA ASP A 23 9.68 -23.76 9.01
C ASP A 23 10.60 -22.82 8.21
N ARG A 24 10.20 -21.56 7.98
CA ARG A 24 10.91 -20.61 7.12
C ARG A 24 11.51 -19.44 7.89
N THR A 25 12.75 -19.11 7.56
CA THR A 25 13.43 -17.88 8.01
C THR A 25 13.28 -16.80 6.95
N LEU A 26 12.53 -15.74 7.28
CA LEU A 26 12.36 -14.58 6.41
C LEU A 26 13.33 -13.49 6.87
N ARG A 27 14.25 -13.10 6.01
CA ARG A 27 15.36 -12.19 6.36
C ARG A 27 15.01 -10.73 6.12
N CYS A 28 15.54 -9.88 6.97
CA CYS A 28 15.65 -8.45 6.72
C CYS A 28 16.74 -8.20 5.66
N TRP A 29 16.65 -7.06 4.95
CA TRP A 29 17.69 -6.69 3.99
C TRP A 29 19.01 -6.31 4.69
N ARG A 30 18.92 -5.78 5.91
CA ARG A 30 20.08 -5.41 6.73
C ARG A 30 20.60 -6.65 7.48
N ALA A 31 21.82 -7.06 7.17
CA ALA A 31 22.51 -8.11 7.91
C ALA A 31 22.68 -7.68 9.39
N GLY A 32 22.34 -8.58 10.32
CA GLY A 32 22.33 -8.29 11.76
C GLY A 32 21.09 -7.54 12.27
N GLY A 33 20.20 -7.11 11.38
CA GLY A 33 18.93 -6.45 11.72
C GLY A 33 19.06 -4.97 12.10
N HIS A 34 17.91 -4.37 12.39
CA HIS A 34 17.81 -2.97 12.83
C HIS A 34 17.81 -2.81 14.35
N GLY A 35 17.75 -3.90 15.13
CA GLY A 35 17.65 -3.82 16.59
C GLY A 35 16.29 -3.26 17.04
N SER A 36 16.27 -2.55 18.17
CA SER A 36 15.07 -1.90 18.68
C SER A 36 14.69 -0.70 17.82
N GLN A 37 13.42 -0.61 17.43
CA GLN A 37 12.89 0.47 16.62
C GLN A 37 11.38 0.63 16.86
N THR A 38 10.90 1.85 16.71
CA THR A 38 9.47 2.20 16.63
C THR A 38 8.85 1.72 15.32
N PHE A 39 7.53 1.81 15.21
CA PHE A 39 6.85 1.52 13.96
C PHE A 39 7.26 2.49 12.84
N ILE A 40 7.45 3.78 13.16
CA ILE A 40 7.92 4.77 12.18
C ILE A 40 9.29 4.36 11.64
N GLU A 41 10.26 4.10 12.53
CA GLU A 41 11.61 3.68 12.15
C GLU A 41 11.60 2.37 11.35
N ALA A 42 10.70 1.43 11.69
CA ALA A 42 10.54 0.20 10.92
C ALA A 42 10.07 0.46 9.47
N VAL A 43 9.24 1.49 9.26
CA VAL A 43 8.80 1.90 7.91
C VAL A 43 9.93 2.64 7.18
N GLU A 44 10.64 3.55 7.85
CA GLU A 44 11.81 4.26 7.31
C GLU A 44 12.90 3.30 6.82
N ASN A 45 13.19 2.29 7.65
CA ASN A 45 14.20 1.27 7.41
C ASN A 45 13.72 0.14 6.48
N SER A 46 12.44 0.12 6.09
CA SER A 46 11.85 -0.96 5.28
C SER A 46 12.08 -2.35 5.89
N CYS A 47 11.66 -2.53 7.14
CA CYS A 47 12.01 -3.70 7.94
C CYS A 47 11.08 -4.91 7.68
N ASN A 48 11.52 -5.87 6.86
CA ASN A 48 10.72 -7.07 6.51
C ASN A 48 10.15 -7.83 7.72
N PRO A 49 10.92 -8.14 8.80
CA PRO A 49 10.36 -8.83 9.98
C PRO A 49 9.18 -8.12 10.64
N VAL A 50 9.19 -6.78 10.67
CA VAL A 50 8.10 -5.99 11.24
C VAL A 50 6.86 -6.08 10.34
N PHE A 51 7.01 -5.88 9.03
CA PHE A 51 5.89 -5.98 8.09
C PHE A 51 5.29 -7.40 8.03
N ALA A 52 6.13 -8.43 8.05
CA ALA A 52 5.70 -9.82 8.17
C ALA A 52 4.90 -10.05 9.46
N SER A 53 5.41 -9.58 10.61
CA SER A 53 4.70 -9.71 11.89
C SER A 53 3.36 -8.98 11.88
N LEU A 54 3.29 -7.78 11.31
CA LEU A 54 2.05 -7.01 11.21
C LEU A 54 1.01 -7.67 10.30
N ALA A 55 1.44 -8.27 9.19
CA ALA A 55 0.55 -9.03 8.32
C ALA A 55 -0.03 -10.24 9.07
N LEU A 56 0.81 -10.99 9.80
CA LEU A 56 0.37 -12.11 10.63
C LEU A 56 -0.61 -11.67 11.74
N ARG A 57 -0.34 -10.56 12.42
CA ARG A 57 -1.25 -10.00 13.45
C ARG A 57 -2.58 -9.54 12.89
N LEU A 58 -2.59 -9.01 11.65
CA LEU A 58 -3.81 -8.60 10.96
C LEU A 58 -4.66 -9.81 10.54
N GLY A 59 -4.02 -10.92 10.21
CA GLY A 59 -4.67 -12.15 9.78
C GLY A 59 -5.05 -12.15 8.29
N GLN A 60 -5.20 -13.34 7.73
CA GLN A 60 -5.32 -13.55 6.28
C GLN A 60 -6.56 -12.85 5.69
N GLU A 61 -7.72 -13.02 6.33
CA GLU A 61 -9.00 -12.50 5.85
C GLU A 61 -8.98 -10.98 5.73
N LYS A 62 -8.63 -10.30 6.82
CA LYS A 62 -8.56 -8.84 6.88
C LYS A 62 -7.46 -8.28 5.98
N PHE A 63 -6.31 -8.96 5.91
CA PHE A 63 -5.24 -8.57 5.00
C PHE A 63 -5.71 -8.59 3.53
N LEU A 64 -6.35 -9.68 3.09
CA LEU A 64 -6.90 -9.81 1.74
C LEU A 64 -8.04 -8.83 1.46
N GLU A 65 -8.87 -8.53 2.47
CA GLU A 65 -9.90 -7.49 2.39
C GLU A 65 -9.26 -6.15 2.03
N TYR A 66 -8.20 -5.73 2.74
CA TYR A 66 -7.48 -4.49 2.43
C TYR A 66 -6.78 -4.54 1.07
N ILE A 67 -6.09 -5.63 0.72
CA ILE A 67 -5.44 -5.79 -0.60
C ILE A 67 -6.45 -5.52 -1.72
N LYS A 68 -7.67 -6.07 -1.62
CA LYS A 68 -8.73 -5.83 -2.58
C LYS A 68 -9.33 -4.43 -2.48
N ALA A 69 -9.48 -3.89 -1.27
CA ALA A 69 -10.03 -2.55 -1.05
C ALA A 69 -9.13 -1.46 -1.66
N PHE A 70 -7.81 -1.63 -1.60
CA PHE A 70 -6.81 -0.79 -2.28
C PHE A 70 -6.77 -0.99 -3.81
N GLY A 71 -7.54 -1.95 -4.34
CA GLY A 71 -7.69 -2.18 -5.79
C GLY A 71 -6.72 -3.20 -6.40
N PHE A 72 -5.90 -3.87 -5.60
CA PHE A 72 -4.99 -4.89 -6.12
C PHE A 72 -5.74 -6.16 -6.57
N GLY A 73 -5.19 -6.81 -7.60
CA GLY A 73 -5.78 -8.03 -8.19
C GLY A 73 -7.03 -7.78 -9.05
N GLN A 74 -7.39 -6.52 -9.29
CA GLN A 74 -8.59 -6.10 -10.03
C GLN A 74 -8.24 -5.00 -11.04
N GLN A 75 -8.97 -4.95 -12.14
CA GLN A 75 -8.91 -3.78 -13.03
C GLN A 75 -9.42 -2.54 -12.28
N SER A 76 -8.72 -1.41 -12.40
CA SER A 76 -9.13 -0.13 -11.82
C SER A 76 -10.39 0.43 -12.47
N GLY A 77 -10.72 -0.06 -13.68
CA GLY A 77 -11.80 0.47 -14.49
C GLY A 77 -11.37 1.72 -15.26
N LEU A 78 -10.08 1.86 -15.54
CA LEU A 78 -9.59 2.89 -16.46
C LEU A 78 -10.43 2.88 -17.75
N ASP A 79 -10.73 4.06 -18.27
CA ASP A 79 -11.45 4.30 -19.53
C ASP A 79 -10.58 3.97 -20.77
N PHE A 80 -9.69 2.98 -20.65
CA PHE A 80 -8.76 2.56 -21.69
C PHE A 80 -8.67 1.03 -21.74
N PRO A 81 -8.67 0.41 -22.93
CA PRO A 81 -8.63 -1.04 -23.06
C PRO A 81 -7.25 -1.62 -22.66
N GLY A 82 -7.24 -2.91 -22.32
CA GLY A 82 -6.00 -3.67 -22.11
C GLY A 82 -5.41 -3.60 -20.70
N GLU A 83 -6.19 -3.16 -19.70
CA GLU A 83 -5.72 -3.14 -18.32
C GLU A 83 -5.45 -4.56 -17.79
N ALA A 84 -4.23 -4.80 -17.31
CA ALA A 84 -3.89 -6.01 -16.57
C ALA A 84 -4.43 -5.93 -15.14
N LYS A 85 -4.96 -7.04 -14.62
CA LYS A 85 -5.49 -7.11 -13.25
C LYS A 85 -4.43 -7.39 -12.16
N GLY A 86 -3.20 -7.73 -12.54
CA GLY A 86 -2.20 -8.25 -11.61
C GLY A 86 -2.49 -9.69 -11.13
N ILE A 87 -1.78 -10.16 -10.12
CA ILE A 87 -1.93 -11.50 -9.53
C ILE A 87 -1.92 -11.38 -8.01
N VAL A 88 -3.05 -11.69 -7.38
CA VAL A 88 -3.18 -11.83 -5.93
C VAL A 88 -3.69 -13.25 -5.64
N PRO A 89 -2.99 -14.07 -4.84
CA PRO A 89 -3.46 -15.40 -4.49
C PRO A 89 -4.83 -15.37 -3.79
N PRO A 90 -5.70 -16.37 -4.02
CA PRO A 90 -6.95 -16.49 -3.27
C PRO A 90 -6.67 -16.85 -1.80
N LEU A 91 -7.62 -16.56 -0.91
CA LEU A 91 -7.54 -16.85 0.53
C LEU A 91 -7.11 -18.30 0.83
N SER A 92 -7.66 -19.28 0.10
CA SER A 92 -7.34 -20.70 0.28
C SER A 92 -5.88 -21.08 0.01
N ARG A 93 -5.10 -20.20 -0.63
CA ARG A 93 -3.67 -20.41 -0.94
C ARG A 93 -2.74 -19.56 -0.08
N ILE A 94 -3.27 -18.70 0.79
CA ILE A 94 -2.46 -17.85 1.66
C ILE A 94 -2.38 -18.53 3.02
N LYS A 95 -1.25 -19.16 3.34
CA LYS A 95 -0.95 -19.61 4.70
C LYS A 95 -0.09 -18.57 5.41
N ASN A 96 0.45 -18.88 6.59
CA ASN A 96 1.21 -17.92 7.37
C ASN A 96 2.48 -17.44 6.67
N VAL A 97 3.22 -18.36 6.03
CA VAL A 97 4.44 -18.00 5.28
C VAL A 97 4.09 -17.07 4.11
N GLU A 98 3.06 -17.40 3.32
CA GLU A 98 2.62 -16.53 2.22
C GLU A 98 2.07 -15.20 2.73
N LEU A 99 1.29 -15.19 3.82
CA LEU A 99 0.78 -13.95 4.40
C LEU A 99 1.93 -13.04 4.85
N ALA A 100 2.95 -13.62 5.48
CA ALA A 100 4.13 -12.90 5.93
C ALA A 100 4.92 -12.30 4.75
N THR A 101 5.11 -13.06 3.67
CA THR A 101 5.84 -12.58 2.48
C THR A 101 5.06 -11.51 1.71
N ILE A 102 3.74 -11.67 1.57
CA ILE A 102 2.87 -10.65 0.96
C ILE A 102 2.86 -9.39 1.83
N GLY A 103 2.99 -9.54 3.16
CA GLY A 103 3.11 -8.43 4.11
C GLY A 103 4.21 -7.43 3.77
N PHE A 104 5.31 -7.87 3.16
CA PHE A 104 6.39 -7.01 2.65
C PHE A 104 6.48 -7.00 1.11
N GLY A 105 5.39 -7.36 0.42
CA GLY A 105 5.22 -7.18 -1.01
C GLY A 105 5.70 -8.32 -1.92
N GLN A 106 6.08 -9.48 -1.36
CA GLN A 106 6.48 -10.66 -2.16
C GLN A 106 5.34 -11.67 -2.29
N GLY A 107 5.20 -12.30 -3.46
CA GLY A 107 4.14 -13.30 -3.71
C GLY A 107 2.85 -12.75 -4.34
N ILE A 108 2.83 -11.45 -4.67
CA ILE A 108 1.81 -10.81 -5.52
C ILE A 108 2.47 -10.10 -6.70
N SER A 109 1.69 -9.80 -7.73
CA SER A 109 2.06 -8.85 -8.77
C SER A 109 0.97 -7.82 -8.98
N ILE A 110 1.36 -6.56 -9.14
CA ILE A 110 0.45 -5.43 -9.33
C ILE A 110 0.94 -4.58 -10.51
N THR A 111 0.04 -3.82 -11.12
CA THR A 111 0.43 -2.85 -12.17
C THR A 111 0.94 -1.56 -11.55
N PRO A 112 1.77 -0.78 -12.26
CA PRO A 112 2.15 0.57 -11.82
C PRO A 112 0.94 1.47 -11.55
N LEU A 113 -0.14 1.33 -12.34
CA LEU A 113 -1.38 2.08 -12.14
C LEU A 113 -2.10 1.70 -10.84
N GLN A 114 -2.14 0.41 -10.49
CA GLN A 114 -2.68 -0.04 -9.21
C GLN A 114 -1.86 0.51 -8.04
N LEU A 115 -0.53 0.47 -8.12
CA LEU A 115 0.36 1.02 -7.09
C LEU A 115 0.14 2.54 -6.92
N LEU A 116 0.09 3.27 -8.02
CA LEU A 116 -0.21 4.71 -8.01
C LEU A 116 -1.59 5.00 -7.39
N SER A 117 -2.61 4.24 -7.77
CA SER A 117 -3.97 4.39 -7.24
C SER A 117 -4.01 4.13 -5.73
N ALA A 118 -3.29 3.12 -5.24
CA ALA A 118 -3.19 2.81 -3.82
C ALA A 118 -2.49 3.91 -3.02
N LEU A 119 -1.40 4.50 -3.55
CA LEU A 119 -0.78 5.69 -2.93
C LEU A 119 -1.71 6.90 -2.97
N ALA A 120 -2.46 7.08 -4.06
CA ALA A 120 -3.44 8.16 -4.18
C ALA A 120 -4.61 8.04 -3.18
N VAL A 121 -4.92 6.85 -2.65
CA VAL A 121 -5.88 6.70 -1.53
C VAL A 121 -5.44 7.55 -0.34
N ILE A 122 -4.16 7.51 -0.01
CA ILE A 122 -3.57 8.25 1.12
C ILE A 122 -3.71 9.75 0.85
N ALA A 123 -3.29 10.20 -0.33
CA ALA A 123 -3.38 11.59 -0.75
C ALA A 123 -4.84 12.12 -0.83
N ASN A 124 -5.80 11.25 -1.14
CA ASN A 124 -7.23 11.57 -1.20
C ASN A 124 -7.95 11.37 0.15
N GLY A 125 -7.24 11.37 1.28
CA GLY A 125 -7.86 11.29 2.60
C GLY A 125 -8.60 9.96 2.85
N GLY A 126 -8.10 8.87 2.27
CA GLY A 126 -8.59 7.51 2.45
C GLY A 126 -9.55 7.02 1.36
N GLU A 127 -9.76 7.78 0.29
CA GLU A 127 -10.69 7.44 -0.79
C GLU A 127 -9.97 6.90 -2.04
N LEU A 128 -10.40 5.72 -2.50
CA LEU A 128 -9.98 5.18 -3.79
C LEU A 128 -10.79 5.86 -4.89
N VAL A 129 -10.08 6.53 -5.78
CA VAL A 129 -10.64 7.24 -6.94
C VAL A 129 -10.43 6.38 -8.18
N ARG A 130 -11.46 6.27 -9.02
CA ARG A 130 -11.33 5.58 -10.30
C ARG A 130 -10.50 6.45 -11.25
N PRO A 131 -9.34 5.98 -11.75
CA PRO A 131 -8.55 6.74 -12.70
C PRO A 131 -9.29 6.85 -14.04
N HIS A 132 -9.07 7.96 -14.74
CA HIS A 132 -9.59 8.21 -16.08
C HIS A 132 -8.59 9.06 -16.88
N PHE A 133 -8.61 8.95 -18.20
CA PHE A 133 -7.83 9.80 -19.10
C PHE A 133 -8.67 10.91 -19.75
N VAL A 134 -9.95 10.65 -20.01
CA VAL A 134 -10.81 11.60 -20.74
C VAL A 134 -11.37 12.64 -19.79
N LYS A 135 -11.03 13.92 -19.96
CA LYS A 135 -11.59 15.02 -19.17
C LYS A 135 -12.97 15.44 -19.64
N GLU A 136 -13.12 15.62 -20.95
CA GLU A 136 -14.34 16.10 -21.58
C GLU A 136 -14.37 15.71 -23.06
N ILE A 137 -15.56 15.67 -23.65
CA ILE A 137 -15.80 15.54 -25.08
C ILE A 137 -16.36 16.87 -25.58
N ARG A 138 -15.83 17.36 -26.71
CA ARG A 138 -16.23 18.65 -27.31
C ARG A 138 -16.75 18.44 -28.72
N THR A 139 -17.47 19.43 -29.23
CA THR A 139 -17.81 19.55 -30.65
C THR A 139 -16.55 19.60 -31.53
N PRO A 140 -16.64 19.27 -32.84
CA PRO A 140 -15.48 19.29 -33.73
C PRO A 140 -14.78 20.67 -33.84
N ASP A 141 -15.52 21.75 -33.63
CA ASP A 141 -14.99 23.13 -33.58
C ASP A 141 -14.41 23.50 -32.21
N GLY A 142 -14.51 22.61 -31.22
CA GLY A 142 -14.00 22.77 -29.86
C GLY A 142 -14.78 23.74 -28.96
N GLN A 143 -15.82 24.37 -29.49
CA GLN A 143 -16.50 25.48 -28.79
C GLN A 143 -17.41 25.00 -27.66
N GLU A 144 -18.16 23.92 -27.89
CA GLU A 144 -19.12 23.40 -26.94
C GLU A 144 -18.62 22.10 -26.29
N VAL A 145 -18.81 21.98 -24.97
CA VAL A 145 -18.56 20.75 -24.22
C VAL A 145 -19.81 19.89 -24.29
N LEU A 146 -19.69 18.71 -24.90
CA LEU A 146 -20.76 17.73 -25.05
C LEU A 146 -20.90 16.85 -23.80
N GLU A 147 -19.78 16.49 -23.17
CA GLU A 147 -19.76 15.67 -21.96
C GLU A 147 -18.53 16.02 -21.12
N THR A 148 -18.66 16.01 -19.79
CA THR A 148 -17.55 16.16 -18.84
C THR A 148 -17.46 14.92 -17.96
N PHE A 149 -16.25 14.48 -17.66
CA PHE A 149 -15.98 13.29 -16.85
C PHE A 149 -15.40 13.71 -15.50
N ASP A 150 -16.27 13.80 -14.51
CA ASP A 150 -15.86 14.19 -13.16
C ASP A 150 -15.17 13.05 -12.39
N LYS A 151 -14.48 13.45 -11.31
CA LYS A 151 -13.87 12.55 -10.34
C LYS A 151 -14.91 11.55 -9.80
N LYS A 152 -14.66 10.25 -10.01
CA LYS A 152 -15.50 9.16 -9.48
C LYS A 152 -14.82 8.50 -8.29
N ILE A 153 -15.40 8.67 -7.10
CA ILE A 153 -14.98 7.96 -5.89
C ILE A 153 -15.52 6.53 -5.98
N ALA A 154 -14.62 5.55 -5.99
CA ALA A 154 -15.00 4.13 -6.03
C ALA A 154 -15.43 3.62 -4.65
N ARG A 155 -14.68 3.98 -3.60
CA ARG A 155 -14.94 3.62 -2.20
C ARG A 155 -14.01 4.36 -1.25
N ARG A 156 -14.36 4.41 0.03
CA ARG A 156 -13.42 4.70 1.13
C ARG A 156 -12.71 3.41 1.54
N VAL A 157 -11.39 3.45 1.65
CA VAL A 157 -10.53 2.30 1.99
C VAL A 157 -10.08 2.37 3.44
N ILE A 158 -9.72 3.57 3.90
CA ILE A 158 -9.30 3.85 5.28
C ILE A 158 -9.93 5.16 5.73
N SER A 159 -9.96 5.39 7.04
CA SER A 159 -10.37 6.67 7.61
C SER A 159 -9.43 7.80 7.17
N LYS A 160 -9.95 9.04 7.17
CA LYS A 160 -9.11 10.23 6.89
C LYS A 160 -7.97 10.33 7.91
N GLN A 161 -8.24 10.01 9.18
CA GLN A 161 -7.24 10.03 10.24
C GLN A 161 -6.08 9.08 9.94
N THR A 162 -6.37 7.83 9.55
CA THR A 162 -5.32 6.87 9.17
C THR A 162 -4.57 7.32 7.92
N ALA A 163 -5.27 7.89 6.93
CA ALA A 163 -4.60 8.45 5.75
C ALA A 163 -3.65 9.59 6.09
N ASP A 164 -4.07 10.53 6.94
CA ASP A 164 -3.23 11.65 7.40
C ASP A 164 -2.02 11.14 8.21
N GLU A 165 -2.23 10.16 9.10
CA GLU A 165 -1.15 9.54 9.88
C GLU A 165 -0.16 8.78 8.99
N LEU A 166 -0.66 8.02 8.02
CA LEU A 166 0.19 7.30 7.07
C LEU A 166 0.97 8.25 6.16
N ALA A 167 0.39 9.39 5.77
CA ALA A 167 1.09 10.43 5.01
C ALA A 167 2.30 10.96 5.80
N LEU A 168 2.14 11.25 7.09
CA LEU A 168 3.25 11.69 7.95
C LEU A 168 4.35 10.63 8.06
N ILE A 169 3.97 9.35 8.22
CA ILE A 169 4.93 8.24 8.30
C ILE A 169 5.72 8.13 6.98
N LEU A 170 5.04 8.23 5.83
CA LEU A 170 5.70 8.15 4.52
C LEU A 170 6.61 9.35 4.24
N SER A 171 6.26 10.56 4.72
CA SER A 171 7.18 11.70 4.69
C SER A 171 8.45 11.43 5.49
N SER A 172 8.32 10.81 6.66
CA SER A 172 9.47 10.43 7.50
C SER A 172 10.44 9.48 6.78
N VAL A 173 9.95 8.62 5.87
CA VAL A 173 10.81 7.76 5.03
C VAL A 173 11.72 8.58 4.12
N VAL A 174 11.25 9.72 3.62
CA VAL A 174 12.04 10.64 2.79
C VAL A 174 12.98 11.47 3.66
N GLU A 175 12.56 11.88 4.85
CA GLU A 175 13.40 12.71 5.72
C GLU A 175 14.54 11.91 6.38
N ASN A 176 14.22 10.73 6.92
CA ASN A 176 15.09 9.99 7.83
C ASN A 176 15.46 8.59 7.32
N GLY A 177 14.78 8.11 6.27
CA GLY A 177 14.81 6.70 5.88
C GLY A 177 15.44 6.41 4.52
N SER A 178 15.05 5.24 4.01
CA SER A 178 15.50 4.69 2.73
C SER A 178 15.09 5.52 1.50
N GLY A 179 14.16 6.47 1.64
CA GLY A 179 13.64 7.32 0.57
C GLY A 179 14.36 8.64 0.39
N ASN A 180 15.46 8.91 1.12
CA ASN A 180 16.07 10.24 1.19
C ASN A 180 16.46 10.90 -0.14
N ARG A 181 16.76 10.12 -1.18
CA ARG A 181 17.05 10.64 -2.52
C ARG A 181 15.84 11.23 -3.24
N ALA A 182 14.63 10.99 -2.76
CA ALA A 182 13.40 11.58 -3.28
C ALA A 182 13.11 12.96 -2.69
N GLN A 183 13.91 13.43 -1.74
CA GLN A 183 13.71 14.74 -1.11
C GLN A 183 13.87 15.87 -2.14
N ILE A 184 12.94 16.81 -2.12
CA ILE A 184 12.98 18.06 -2.88
C ILE A 184 13.00 19.19 -1.85
N PRO A 185 13.97 20.13 -1.90
CA PRO A 185 14.00 21.26 -0.98
C PRO A 185 12.77 22.17 -1.13
N GLY A 186 12.17 22.57 0.00
CA GLY A 186 10.97 23.42 0.06
C GLY A 186 9.87 22.76 0.86
#